data_AF-A0A250IKM7-F1
#
_entry.id   AF-A0A250IKM7-F1
#
_cell.length_a   1.000
_cell.length_b   1.000
_cell.length_c   1.000
_cell.angle_alpha   90.00
_cell.angle_beta   90.00
_cell.angle_gamma   90.00
#
_symmetry.space_group_name_H-M   'P 1'
#
loop_
_entity.id
_entity.type
_entity.pdbx_description
1 polymer ?
#
loop_
_entity_poly.entity_id
_entity_poly.type
_entity_poly.pdbx_seq_one_letter_code
_entity_poly.pdbx_strand_id
1 'polypeptide(L)'
;MDKKGPGCKRWFTWRLAGFLLVFVAALGAQAEPPSYKLPGRKPDSKEPWGAFLGKAAHFAIGRQYIVQYPSRTVFLGTENLSTIVEDGELGNSKRLSEFVRRLRPDITDTDALVLFEIKPDNEEGRKEAREQAGRYLAALNGAIEPDKKLKGGTGFEGSLFLEFENGRALWQLSWRTPEPGVTLYRWSYRREKPHAAWKERAAQREEALPREEAEQRGAMAEQVLRAAYERGEWPSGFQGQVYLPVDCH
;
A
#
# COMPACT_ATOMS: atom_id res chain seq x y z
N MET A 1 73.09 -26.25 53.91
CA MET A 1 72.77 -27.50 53.19
C MET A 1 71.34 -27.86 53.52
N ASP A 2 70.53 -28.04 52.46
CA ASP A 2 69.25 -28.78 52.34
C ASP A 2 68.19 -28.67 53.47
N LYS A 3 67.02 -28.06 53.25
CA LYS A 3 65.86 -28.42 52.38
C LYS A 3 64.71 -28.90 53.26
N LYS A 4 63.54 -28.25 53.08
CA LYS A 4 62.16 -28.77 53.07
C LYS A 4 61.21 -27.84 53.83
N GLY A 5 60.58 -26.93 53.10
CA GLY A 5 59.33 -26.30 53.51
C GLY A 5 58.16 -27.06 52.88
N PRO A 6 57.11 -27.42 53.63
CA PRO A 6 55.89 -28.00 53.08
C PRO A 6 54.79 -26.95 52.88
N GLY A 7 54.10 -27.05 51.75
CA GLY A 7 52.68 -26.71 51.62
C GLY A 7 52.30 -25.23 51.54
N CYS A 8 51.86 -24.80 50.36
CA CYS A 8 50.48 -24.35 50.21
C CYS A 8 50.06 -24.37 48.74
N LYS A 9 48.77 -24.67 48.54
CA LYS A 9 48.09 -25.01 47.29
C LYS A 9 48.27 -23.94 46.21
N ARG A 10 48.79 -24.36 45.06
CA ARG A 10 48.85 -23.57 43.83
C ARG A 10 47.45 -23.36 43.26
N TRP A 11 47.28 -22.15 42.75
CA TRP A 11 46.07 -21.54 42.26
C TRP A 11 45.44 -22.23 41.06
N PHE A 12 44.12 -22.15 41.11
CA PHE A 12 43.13 -22.02 40.03
C PHE A 12 43.59 -22.23 38.59
N THR A 13 42.88 -23.21 38.04
CA THR A 13 42.73 -23.64 36.67
C THR A 13 42.48 -22.54 35.64
N TRP A 14 43.17 -22.72 34.51
CA TRP A 14 42.66 -22.59 33.14
C TRP A 14 42.42 -21.18 32.60
N ARG A 15 43.43 -20.76 31.84
CA ARG A 15 43.40 -19.77 30.76
C ARG A 15 42.25 -20.03 29.77
N LEU A 16 41.62 -18.93 29.36
CA LEU A 16 41.06 -18.65 28.04
C LEU A 16 40.20 -19.75 27.38
N ALA A 17 38.90 -19.74 27.66
CA ALA A 17 37.84 -20.08 26.70
C ALA A 17 36.48 -19.78 27.33
N GLY A 18 36.02 -18.52 27.27
CA GLY A 18 34.74 -18.17 27.90
C GLY A 18 34.45 -16.68 27.95
N PHE A 19 34.88 -15.94 26.93
CA PHE A 19 34.54 -14.52 26.77
C PHE A 19 34.32 -14.27 25.28
N LEU A 20 33.19 -14.75 24.74
CA LEU A 20 32.47 -14.16 23.60
C LEU A 20 31.26 -15.05 23.27
N LEU A 21 30.21 -14.99 24.08
CA LEU A 21 28.91 -15.54 23.68
C LEU A 21 27.76 -14.82 24.39
N VAL A 22 27.88 -13.51 24.52
CA VAL A 22 26.76 -12.59 24.72
C VAL A 22 27.05 -11.33 23.89
N PHE A 23 27.29 -11.52 22.59
CA PHE A 23 27.08 -10.45 21.62
C PHE A 23 25.67 -10.65 21.07
N VAL A 24 24.74 -10.02 21.80
CA VAL A 24 23.55 -9.35 21.29
C VAL A 24 23.10 -9.85 19.91
N ALA A 25 22.01 -10.60 19.94
CA ALA A 25 21.12 -10.90 18.84
C ALA A 25 20.52 -9.61 18.23
N ALA A 26 21.36 -8.83 17.55
CA ALA A 26 20.98 -7.70 16.71
C ALA A 26 21.78 -7.72 15.38
N LEU A 27 22.16 -8.92 14.93
CA LEU A 27 22.53 -9.13 13.53
C LEU A 27 21.25 -9.05 12.73
N GLY A 28 21.15 -7.96 11.97
CA GLY A 28 19.98 -7.57 11.23
C GLY A 28 19.35 -8.73 10.48
N ALA A 29 18.04 -8.88 10.68
CA ALA A 29 17.18 -9.12 9.54
C ALA A 29 17.46 -7.96 8.56
N GLN A 30 18.47 -8.15 7.72
CA GLN A 30 18.63 -7.43 6.48
C GLN A 30 17.40 -7.83 5.69
N ALA A 31 16.30 -7.11 5.93
CA ALA A 31 15.10 -7.22 5.14
C ALA A 31 15.58 -7.03 3.72
N GLU A 32 15.49 -8.09 2.91
CA GLU A 32 15.73 -7.98 1.49
C GLU A 32 14.96 -6.75 0.99
N PRO A 33 15.57 -5.93 0.13
CA PRO A 33 14.88 -4.76 -0.38
C PRO A 33 13.52 -5.22 -0.89
N PRO A 34 12.41 -4.50 -0.62
CA PRO A 34 11.22 -4.73 -1.38
C PRO A 34 11.61 -4.48 -2.83
N SER A 35 11.89 -5.56 -3.57
CA SER A 35 11.78 -5.57 -5.01
C SER A 35 10.41 -4.95 -5.29
N TYR A 36 10.34 -4.09 -6.30
CA TYR A 36 9.13 -3.39 -6.70
C TYR A 36 8.10 -4.43 -7.16
N LYS A 37 7.53 -5.18 -6.22
CA LYS A 37 6.42 -6.08 -6.41
C LYS A 37 5.24 -5.14 -6.58
N LEU A 38 4.88 -4.92 -7.85
CA LEU A 38 3.66 -4.23 -8.21
C LEU A 38 2.53 -4.84 -7.37
N PRO A 39 1.76 -4.03 -6.61
CA PRO A 39 0.71 -4.53 -5.72
C PRO A 39 -0.22 -5.51 -6.46
N GLY A 40 -0.45 -6.69 -5.87
CA GLY A 40 -1.27 -7.75 -6.47
C GLY A 40 -0.56 -8.67 -7.47
N ARG A 41 0.72 -8.45 -7.79
CA ARG A 41 1.52 -9.34 -8.65
C ARG A 41 2.24 -10.40 -7.80
N LYS A 42 1.92 -11.67 -8.02
CA LYS A 42 2.74 -12.77 -7.47
C LYS A 42 4.17 -12.69 -8.04
N PRO A 43 5.23 -12.94 -7.24
CA PRO A 43 6.62 -12.78 -7.68
C PRO A 43 7.01 -13.59 -8.92
N ASP A 44 6.31 -14.71 -9.15
CA ASP A 44 6.47 -15.66 -10.25
C ASP A 44 5.45 -15.43 -11.40
N SER A 45 4.54 -14.46 -11.26
CA SER A 45 3.51 -14.20 -12.25
C SER A 45 4.08 -13.57 -13.52
N LYS A 46 3.85 -14.26 -14.63
CA LYS A 46 4.06 -13.79 -16.02
C LYS A 46 2.90 -12.93 -16.53
N GLU A 47 1.91 -12.65 -15.68
CA GLU A 47 0.62 -12.08 -16.05
C GLU A 47 0.58 -10.56 -15.77
N PRO A 48 0.77 -9.68 -16.78
CA PRO A 48 0.94 -8.25 -16.55
C PRO A 48 -0.35 -7.54 -16.07
N TRP A 49 -1.54 -8.11 -16.30
CA TRP A 49 -2.82 -7.45 -16.00
C TRP A 49 -3.10 -7.27 -14.51
N GLY A 50 -2.69 -8.20 -13.66
CA GLY A 50 -2.82 -8.03 -12.20
C GLY A 50 -2.10 -6.76 -11.70
N ALA A 51 -0.94 -6.47 -12.29
CA ALA A 51 -0.19 -5.26 -12.00
C ALA A 51 -0.85 -4.00 -12.56
N PHE A 52 -1.45 -4.06 -13.76
CA PHE A 52 -2.20 -2.93 -14.33
C PHE A 52 -3.43 -2.58 -13.49
N LEU A 53 -4.22 -3.59 -13.11
CA LEU A 53 -5.41 -3.40 -12.28
C LEU A 53 -5.07 -2.92 -10.87
N GLY A 54 -3.96 -3.39 -10.29
CA GLY A 54 -3.46 -2.86 -9.03
C GLY A 54 -3.05 -1.39 -9.13
N LYS A 55 -2.27 -1.04 -10.16
CA LYS A 55 -1.88 0.36 -10.39
C LYS A 55 -3.09 1.28 -10.62
N ALA A 56 -4.06 0.83 -11.41
CA ALA A 56 -5.32 1.54 -11.64
C ALA A 56 -6.11 1.76 -10.33
N ALA A 57 -6.19 0.73 -9.48
CA ALA A 57 -6.87 0.82 -8.20
C ALA A 57 -6.19 1.82 -7.25
N HIS A 58 -4.87 1.71 -7.06
CA HIS A 58 -4.11 2.63 -6.20
C HIS A 58 -4.25 4.09 -6.66
N PHE A 59 -4.16 4.32 -7.98
CA PHE A 59 -4.35 5.65 -8.55
C PHE A 59 -5.75 6.20 -8.23
N ALA A 60 -6.80 5.46 -8.56
CA ALA A 60 -8.17 5.94 -8.39
C ALA A 60 -8.53 6.15 -6.92
N ILE A 61 -8.15 5.24 -6.04
CA ILE A 61 -8.42 5.31 -4.60
C ILE A 61 -7.67 6.52 -3.99
N GLY A 62 -6.40 6.71 -4.34
CA GLY A 62 -5.62 7.87 -3.89
C GLY A 62 -6.19 9.19 -4.38
N ARG A 63 -6.58 9.29 -5.66
CA ARG A 63 -7.23 10.48 -6.21
C ARG A 63 -8.59 10.75 -5.56
N GLN A 64 -9.38 9.72 -5.32
CA GLN A 64 -10.66 9.88 -4.65
C GLN A 64 -10.50 10.42 -3.23
N TYR A 65 -9.45 10.00 -2.50
CA TYR A 65 -9.18 10.55 -1.17
C TYR A 65 -8.93 12.07 -1.23
N ILE A 66 -8.11 12.53 -2.18
CA ILE A 66 -7.85 13.97 -2.39
C ILE A 66 -9.13 14.72 -2.76
N VAL A 67 -9.97 14.16 -3.63
CA VAL A 67 -11.26 14.76 -4.01
C VAL A 67 -12.18 14.90 -2.80
N GLN A 68 -12.19 13.90 -1.90
CA GLN A 68 -13.01 13.94 -0.68
C GLN A 68 -12.50 14.93 0.36
N TYR A 69 -11.19 15.20 0.38
CA TYR A 69 -10.53 16.06 1.35
C TYR A 69 -9.66 17.15 0.68
N PRO A 70 -10.26 18.07 -0.10
CA PRO A 70 -9.52 18.96 -1.00
C PRO A 70 -8.66 20.02 -0.30
N SER A 71 -8.94 20.31 0.98
CA SER A 71 -8.17 21.27 1.76
C SER A 71 -7.05 20.63 2.58
N ARG A 72 -6.87 19.30 2.48
CA ARG A 72 -5.90 18.57 3.30
C ARG A 72 -4.59 18.35 2.57
N THR A 73 -3.50 18.35 3.33
CA THR A 73 -2.17 17.96 2.86
C THR A 73 -2.09 16.43 2.78
N VAL A 74 -2.12 15.90 1.55
CA VAL A 74 -2.15 14.46 1.28
C VAL A 74 -1.02 14.07 0.32
N PHE A 75 -0.25 13.06 0.73
CA PHE A 75 0.82 12.44 -0.03
C PHE A 75 0.38 11.06 -0.52
N LEU A 76 0.62 10.76 -1.80
CA LEU A 76 0.29 9.47 -2.42
C LEU A 76 1.55 8.63 -2.63
N GLY A 77 1.40 7.35 -2.98
CA GLY A 77 2.48 6.36 -3.16
C GLY A 77 3.61 6.67 -4.16
N THR A 78 3.66 7.87 -4.74
CA THR A 78 4.85 8.42 -5.42
C THR A 78 5.83 9.06 -4.44
N GLU A 79 5.34 9.60 -3.34
CA GLU A 79 6.09 10.34 -2.34
C GLU A 79 6.70 9.41 -1.29
N ASN A 80 7.91 9.73 -0.88
CA ASN A 80 8.66 8.91 0.06
C ASN A 80 8.57 9.48 1.49
N LEU A 81 8.94 8.67 2.50
CA LEU A 81 8.86 9.09 3.90
C LEU A 81 9.71 10.35 4.21
N SER A 82 10.82 10.59 3.50
CA SER A 82 11.58 11.83 3.67
C SER A 82 10.76 13.05 3.28
N THR A 83 10.17 13.01 2.08
CA THR A 83 9.30 14.05 1.55
C THR A 83 8.09 14.27 2.45
N ILE A 84 7.43 13.18 2.88
CA ILE A 84 6.26 13.27 3.76
C ILE A 84 6.60 13.96 5.09
N VAL A 85 7.76 13.67 5.68
CA VAL A 85 8.16 14.29 6.95
C VAL A 85 8.53 15.76 6.79
N GLU A 86 9.23 16.12 5.71
CA GLU A 86 9.67 17.49 5.44
C GLU A 86 8.51 18.37 4.97
N ASP A 87 7.86 17.99 3.87
CA ASP A 87 6.83 18.79 3.21
C ASP A 87 5.50 18.73 3.98
N GLY A 88 5.28 17.68 4.76
CA GLY A 88 4.14 17.57 5.68
C GLY A 88 4.38 18.27 7.02
N GLU A 89 5.52 18.95 7.19
CA GLU A 89 5.92 19.67 8.40
C GLU A 89 5.83 18.82 9.68
N LEU A 90 6.10 17.52 9.58
CA LEU A 90 5.92 16.58 10.69
C LEU A 90 7.13 16.52 11.63
N GLY A 91 8.32 16.90 11.14
CA GLY A 91 9.54 16.89 11.92
C GLY A 91 10.80 16.82 11.05
N ASN A 92 11.78 16.02 11.47
CA ASN A 92 13.10 15.95 10.82
C ASN A 92 13.32 14.60 10.14
N SER A 93 13.27 14.57 8.80
CA SER A 93 13.50 13.37 8.00
C SER A 93 14.86 12.71 8.27
N LYS A 94 15.85 13.47 8.76
CA LYS A 94 17.18 12.94 9.06
C LYS A 94 17.19 11.91 10.19
N ARG A 95 16.12 11.86 10.99
CA ARG A 95 15.89 10.83 12.03
C ARG A 95 15.51 9.47 11.43
N LEU A 96 15.06 9.42 10.17
CA LEU A 96 14.88 8.18 9.43
C LEU A 96 16.24 7.71 8.88
N SER A 97 16.47 6.40 8.89
CA SER A 97 17.63 5.80 8.22
C SER A 97 17.51 5.97 6.70
N GLU A 98 18.65 5.93 5.99
CA GLU A 98 18.71 6.20 4.54
C GLU A 98 17.75 5.31 3.72
N PHE A 99 17.65 4.03 4.07
CA PHE A 99 16.72 3.10 3.40
C PHE A 99 15.26 3.40 3.73
N VAL A 100 14.96 3.70 5.00
CA VAL A 100 13.59 3.98 5.45
C VAL A 100 13.05 5.25 4.80
N ARG A 101 13.90 6.26 4.57
CA ARG A 101 13.51 7.49 3.85
C ARG A 101 12.87 7.24 2.49
N ARG A 102 13.25 6.15 1.81
CA ARG A 102 12.80 5.83 0.44
C ARG A 102 11.49 5.06 0.40
N LEU A 103 10.97 4.60 1.53
CA LEU A 103 9.71 3.88 1.62
C LEU A 103 8.55 4.80 1.22
N ARG A 104 7.49 4.23 0.62
CA ARG A 104 6.37 4.96 0.02
C ARG A 104 5.05 4.35 0.47
N PRO A 105 4.36 4.96 1.45
CA PRO A 105 3.01 4.55 1.82
C PRO A 105 2.00 4.94 0.74
N ASP A 106 0.90 4.20 0.63
CA ASP A 106 -0.05 4.43 -0.47
C ASP A 106 -0.81 5.76 -0.35
N ILE A 107 -1.28 6.10 0.86
CA ILE A 107 -1.88 7.39 1.20
C ILE A 107 -1.41 7.82 2.58
N THR A 108 -0.91 9.05 2.70
CA THR A 108 -0.64 9.71 3.99
C THR A 108 -1.29 11.09 4.01
N ASP A 109 -2.20 11.31 4.96
CA ASP A 109 -2.84 12.60 5.22
C ASP A 109 -2.21 13.18 6.50
N THR A 110 -1.41 14.25 6.34
CA THR A 110 -0.65 14.84 7.45
C THR A 110 -1.48 15.79 8.28
N ASP A 111 -2.63 16.25 7.78
CA ASP A 111 -3.53 17.11 8.55
C ASP A 111 -4.42 16.27 9.47
N ALA A 112 -4.91 15.14 8.98
CA ALA A 112 -5.67 14.17 9.78
C ALA A 112 -4.77 13.20 10.56
N LEU A 113 -3.45 13.22 10.33
CA LEU A 113 -2.45 12.33 10.93
C LEU A 113 -2.80 10.85 10.72
N VAL A 114 -3.16 10.49 9.49
CA VAL A 114 -3.53 9.12 9.13
C VAL A 114 -2.75 8.58 7.94
N LEU A 115 -2.56 7.26 7.92
CA LEU A 115 -1.95 6.51 6.83
C LEU A 115 -2.86 5.37 6.41
N PHE A 116 -2.85 5.03 5.12
CA PHE A 116 -3.51 3.86 4.55
C PHE A 116 -2.57 3.11 3.61
N GLU A 117 -2.59 1.79 3.70
CA GLU A 117 -2.06 0.87 2.70
C GLU A 117 -3.19 0.24 1.90
N ILE A 118 -3.03 0.19 0.59
CA ILE A 118 -4.02 -0.31 -0.36
C ILE A 118 -3.56 -1.68 -0.86
N LYS A 119 -4.42 -2.69 -0.75
CA LYS A 119 -4.15 -4.05 -1.25
C LYS A 119 -5.42 -4.72 -1.80
N PRO A 120 -5.30 -5.78 -2.61
CA PRO A 120 -6.45 -6.58 -3.01
C PRO A 120 -7.22 -7.14 -1.81
N ASP A 121 -8.55 -7.24 -1.92
CA ASP A 121 -9.43 -7.81 -0.91
C ASP A 121 -9.34 -9.35 -0.89
N ASN A 122 -8.24 -9.85 -0.31
CA ASN A 122 -8.02 -11.24 0.02
C ASN A 122 -7.16 -11.34 1.31
N GLU A 123 -7.02 -12.55 1.85
CA GLU A 123 -6.33 -12.77 3.14
C GLU A 123 -4.85 -12.35 3.10
N GLU A 124 -4.15 -12.68 2.02
CA GLU A 124 -2.74 -12.30 1.82
C GLU A 124 -2.58 -10.78 1.73
N GLY A 125 -3.38 -10.12 0.90
CA GLY A 125 -3.39 -8.67 0.76
C GLY A 125 -3.71 -7.96 2.07
N ARG A 126 -4.67 -8.48 2.85
CA ARG A 126 -4.97 -7.95 4.18
C ARG A 126 -3.79 -8.06 5.15
N LYS A 127 -3.10 -9.21 5.15
CA LYS A 127 -1.90 -9.42 5.97
C LYS A 127 -0.78 -8.47 5.54
N GLU A 128 -0.50 -8.37 4.25
CA GLU A 128 0.54 -7.49 3.70
C GLU A 128 0.27 -6.02 4.01
N ALA A 129 -0.98 -5.55 3.83
CA ALA A 129 -1.38 -4.19 4.15
C ALA A 129 -1.11 -3.86 5.62
N ARG A 130 -1.50 -4.76 6.53
CA ARG A 130 -1.28 -4.59 7.97
C ARG A 130 0.20 -4.49 8.31
N GLU A 131 1.01 -5.38 7.76
CA GLU A 131 2.46 -5.39 7.99
C GLU A 131 3.12 -4.12 7.44
N GLN A 132 2.76 -3.68 6.24
CA GLN A 132 3.30 -2.47 5.62
C GLN A 132 2.86 -1.20 6.36
N ALA A 133 1.57 -1.06 6.66
CA ALA A 133 1.04 0.08 7.41
C ALA A 133 1.71 0.18 8.79
N GLY A 134 1.85 -0.94 9.50
CA GLY A 134 2.53 -0.99 10.79
C GLY A 134 3.99 -0.55 10.71
N ARG A 135 4.73 -1.00 9.69
CA ARG A 135 6.14 -0.59 9.46
C ARG A 135 6.25 0.89 9.17
N TYR A 136 5.39 1.44 8.31
CA TYR A 136 5.41 2.87 7.98
C TYR A 136 5.02 3.74 9.17
N LEU A 137 3.98 3.38 9.91
CA LEU A 137 3.57 4.09 11.13
C LEU A 137 4.67 4.05 12.19
N ALA A 138 5.34 2.92 12.39
CA ALA A 138 6.45 2.84 13.34
C ALA A 138 7.63 3.72 12.91
N ALA A 139 7.98 3.73 11.62
CA ALA A 139 9.05 4.55 11.08
C ALA A 139 8.75 6.06 11.21
N LEU A 140 7.59 6.50 10.74
CA LEU A 140 7.16 7.90 10.81
C LEU A 140 7.09 8.38 12.26
N ASN A 141 6.41 7.64 13.13
CA ASN A 141 6.24 8.03 14.54
C ASN A 141 7.56 8.04 15.33
N GLY A 142 8.62 7.37 14.85
CA GLY A 142 9.97 7.46 15.41
C GLY A 142 10.73 8.73 15.01
N ALA A 143 10.34 9.39 13.91
CA ALA A 143 11.03 10.52 13.32
C ALA A 143 10.33 11.88 13.51
N ILE A 144 9.02 11.88 13.74
CA ILE A 144 8.20 13.08 13.83
C ILE A 144 8.11 13.64 15.27
N GLU A 145 7.43 14.77 15.41
CA GLU A 145 7.13 15.42 16.68
C GLU A 145 6.07 14.64 17.49
N PRO A 146 6.16 14.59 18.84
CA PRO A 146 5.28 13.76 19.67
C PRO A 146 3.77 14.05 19.52
N ASP A 147 3.40 15.30 19.27
CA ASP A 147 2.02 15.77 19.08
C ASP A 147 1.48 15.51 17.67
N LYS A 148 2.35 15.15 16.72
CA LYS A 148 2.02 14.86 15.32
C LYS A 148 1.95 13.35 15.03
N LYS A 149 1.67 12.53 16.04
CA LYS A 149 1.68 11.07 15.91
C LYS A 149 0.62 10.58 14.90
N LEU A 150 1.06 9.89 13.86
CA LEU A 150 0.18 9.26 12.88
C LEU A 150 -0.41 7.94 13.40
N LYS A 151 -1.62 7.62 12.91
CA LYS A 151 -2.33 6.36 13.15
C LYS A 151 -2.85 5.76 11.83
N GLY A 152 -3.32 4.52 11.87
CA GLY A 152 -4.04 3.95 10.74
C GLY A 152 -5.38 4.67 10.54
N GLY A 153 -5.65 5.11 9.32
CA GLY A 153 -6.92 5.75 8.99
C GLY A 153 -8.09 4.76 8.98
N THR A 154 -9.32 5.26 9.11
CA THR A 154 -10.54 4.45 9.20
C THR A 154 -11.67 5.03 8.36
N GLY A 155 -12.65 4.21 7.98
CA GLY A 155 -13.90 4.69 7.38
C GLY A 155 -13.74 5.27 5.96
N PHE A 156 -12.67 4.92 5.25
CA PHE A 156 -12.50 5.29 3.85
C PHE A 156 -12.99 4.17 2.95
N GLU A 157 -14.14 4.40 2.33
CA GLU A 157 -14.83 3.44 1.48
C GLU A 157 -15.45 4.13 0.27
N GLY A 158 -15.68 3.37 -0.78
CA GLY A 158 -16.30 3.89 -1.98
C GLY A 158 -16.29 2.89 -3.11
N SER A 159 -16.93 3.27 -4.21
CA SER A 159 -16.85 2.53 -5.45
C SER A 159 -17.05 3.43 -6.65
N LEU A 160 -16.54 3.00 -7.79
CA LEU A 160 -16.69 3.64 -9.08
C LEU A 160 -16.90 2.58 -10.16
N PHE A 161 -17.37 3.01 -11.32
CA PHE A 161 -17.61 2.12 -12.45
C PHE A 161 -16.85 2.56 -13.70
N LEU A 162 -16.36 1.58 -14.46
CA LEU A 162 -15.79 1.76 -15.80
C LEU A 162 -16.68 1.00 -16.77
N GLU A 163 -17.28 1.74 -17.69
CA GLU A 163 -18.02 1.18 -18.80
C GLU A 163 -17.16 1.16 -20.06
N PHE A 164 -17.14 0.01 -20.73
CA PHE A 164 -16.47 -0.19 -22.00
C PHE A 164 -17.47 -0.55 -23.11
N GLU A 165 -17.05 -0.25 -24.34
CA GLU A 165 -17.76 -0.48 -25.60
C GLU A 165 -19.21 0.01 -25.58
N ASN A 166 -19.45 1.20 -25.02
CA ASN A 166 -20.77 1.82 -24.91
C ASN A 166 -21.83 0.94 -24.22
N GLY A 167 -21.42 0.11 -23.25
CA GLY A 167 -22.33 -0.59 -22.35
C GLY A 167 -22.21 -2.12 -22.29
N ARG A 168 -21.29 -2.70 -23.06
CA ARG A 168 -21.09 -4.16 -23.09
C ARG A 168 -20.42 -4.70 -21.83
N ALA A 169 -19.45 -3.97 -21.29
CA ALA A 169 -18.75 -4.37 -20.08
C ALA A 169 -18.86 -3.25 -19.06
N LEU A 170 -19.36 -3.59 -17.86
CA LEU A 170 -19.39 -2.68 -16.73
C LEU A 170 -18.53 -3.26 -15.61
N TRP A 171 -17.37 -2.65 -15.41
CA TRP A 171 -16.46 -2.99 -14.34
C TRP A 171 -16.74 -2.10 -13.15
N GLN A 172 -16.55 -2.63 -11.95
CA GLN A 172 -16.63 -1.88 -10.70
C GLN A 172 -15.31 -2.03 -9.95
N LEU A 173 -14.74 -0.91 -9.53
CA LEU A 173 -13.74 -0.88 -8.48
C LEU A 173 -14.45 -0.49 -7.18
N SER A 174 -14.40 -1.34 -6.18
CA SER A 174 -14.87 -1.04 -4.82
C SER A 174 -13.71 -1.12 -3.84
N TRP A 175 -13.70 -0.26 -2.82
CA TRP A 175 -12.75 -0.33 -1.72
C TRP A 175 -13.40 -0.04 -0.39
N ARG A 176 -12.77 -0.53 0.67
CA ARG A 176 -13.20 -0.37 2.07
C ARG A 176 -12.00 -0.43 3.00
N THR A 177 -12.08 0.25 4.14
CA THR A 177 -11.07 0.18 5.21
C THR A 177 -11.59 -0.64 6.39
N PRO A 178 -11.46 -1.99 6.38
CA PRO A 178 -12.01 -2.86 7.42
C PRO A 178 -11.27 -2.79 8.76
N GLU A 179 -10.04 -2.27 8.77
CA GLU A 179 -9.24 -2.09 9.98
C GLU A 179 -8.32 -0.87 9.81
N PRO A 180 -7.86 -0.22 10.91
CA PRO A 180 -7.05 0.99 10.82
C PRO A 180 -5.83 0.85 9.91
N GLY A 181 -5.76 1.70 8.89
CA GLY A 181 -4.64 1.79 7.95
C GLY A 181 -4.62 0.72 6.87
N VAL A 182 -5.63 -0.15 6.79
CA VAL A 182 -5.73 -1.19 5.75
C VAL A 182 -6.94 -0.92 4.88
N THR A 183 -6.70 -0.50 3.65
CA THR A 183 -7.72 -0.32 2.61
C THR A 183 -7.66 -1.48 1.63
N LEU A 184 -8.76 -2.21 1.49
CA LEU A 184 -8.85 -3.35 0.59
C LEU A 184 -9.69 -2.99 -0.63
N TYR A 185 -9.20 -3.34 -1.82
CA TYR A 185 -9.92 -3.10 -3.07
C TYR A 185 -10.28 -4.39 -3.79
N ARG A 186 -11.38 -4.35 -4.56
CA ARG A 186 -11.83 -5.43 -5.42
C ARG A 186 -12.28 -4.88 -6.76
N TRP A 187 -11.83 -5.55 -7.83
CA TRP A 187 -12.37 -5.38 -9.16
C TRP A 187 -13.45 -6.43 -9.40
N SER A 188 -14.58 -5.98 -9.96
CA SER A 188 -15.68 -6.86 -10.30
C SER A 188 -16.34 -6.47 -11.60
N TYR A 189 -17.20 -7.36 -12.08
CA TYR A 189 -17.79 -7.29 -13.40
C TYR A 189 -19.31 -7.42 -13.30
N ARG A 190 -20.02 -6.72 -14.19
CA ARG A 190 -21.45 -6.92 -14.47
C ARG A 190 -21.61 -7.21 -15.95
N ARG A 191 -22.44 -8.20 -16.26
CA ARG A 191 -22.70 -8.61 -17.64
C ARG A 191 -23.44 -7.52 -18.40
N GLU A 192 -23.26 -7.55 -19.71
CA GLU A 192 -24.10 -6.78 -20.62
C GLU A 192 -25.57 -7.10 -20.35
N LYS A 193 -26.37 -6.04 -20.24
CA LYS A 193 -27.83 -6.12 -20.29
C LYS A 193 -28.27 -5.11 -21.33
N PRO A 194 -28.70 -5.56 -22.53
CA PRO A 194 -29.09 -4.66 -23.60
C PRO A 194 -30.12 -3.64 -23.12
N HIS A 195 -29.93 -2.38 -23.54
CA HIS A 195 -30.80 -1.24 -23.23
C HIS A 195 -30.91 -0.86 -21.75
N ALA A 196 -30.16 -1.50 -20.85
CA ALA A 196 -30.18 -1.14 -19.43
C ALA A 196 -29.24 0.03 -19.14
N ALA A 197 -29.79 1.04 -18.43
CA ALA A 197 -28.99 2.12 -17.88
C ALA A 197 -27.91 1.57 -16.94
N TRP A 198 -26.81 2.32 -16.78
CA TRP A 198 -25.69 1.87 -15.95
C TRP A 198 -26.11 1.60 -14.49
N LYS A 199 -27.03 2.41 -13.92
CA LYS A 199 -27.57 2.20 -12.56
C LYS A 199 -28.29 0.85 -12.43
N GLU A 200 -29.04 0.43 -13.46
CA GLU A 200 -29.66 -0.89 -13.48
C GLU A 200 -28.63 -2.02 -13.59
N ARG A 201 -27.56 -1.81 -14.38
CA ARG A 201 -26.46 -2.78 -14.48
C ARG A 201 -25.64 -2.87 -13.19
N ALA A 202 -25.41 -1.75 -12.52
CA ALA A 202 -24.74 -1.68 -11.22
C ALA A 202 -25.50 -2.47 -10.13
N ALA A 203 -26.84 -2.49 -10.21
CA ALA A 203 -27.71 -3.25 -9.32
C ALA A 203 -27.74 -4.77 -9.61
N GLN A 204 -27.14 -5.23 -10.71
CA GLN A 204 -27.01 -6.66 -10.98
C GLN A 204 -26.06 -7.33 -9.99
N ARG A 205 -26.18 -8.66 -9.92
CA ARG A 205 -25.24 -9.47 -9.15
C ARG A 205 -23.81 -9.24 -9.63
N GLU A 206 -22.94 -9.03 -8.66
CA GLU A 206 -21.51 -8.97 -8.88
C GLU A 206 -20.92 -10.31 -9.33
N GLU A 207 -20.10 -10.25 -10.38
CA GLU A 207 -19.27 -11.37 -10.83
C GLU A 207 -17.78 -11.04 -10.70
N ALA A 208 -16.96 -12.07 -10.53
CA ALA A 208 -15.51 -11.91 -10.59
C ALA A 208 -15.11 -11.40 -11.98
N LEU A 209 -14.16 -10.45 -12.03
CA LEU A 209 -13.65 -9.95 -13.30
C LEU A 209 -12.99 -11.10 -14.08
N PRO A 210 -13.51 -11.47 -15.28
CA PRO A 210 -12.91 -12.52 -16.08
C PRO A 210 -11.46 -12.21 -16.43
N ARG A 211 -10.63 -13.24 -16.54
CA ARG A 211 -9.22 -13.08 -16.89
C ARG A 211 -9.06 -12.49 -18.28
N GLU A 212 -9.87 -12.95 -19.22
CA GLU A 212 -9.88 -12.51 -20.61
C GLU A 212 -10.23 -11.02 -20.72
N GLU A 213 -11.20 -10.57 -19.91
CA GLU A 213 -11.57 -9.15 -19.76
C GLU A 213 -10.39 -8.32 -19.24
N ALA A 214 -9.74 -8.80 -18.17
CA ALA A 214 -8.59 -8.14 -17.56
C ALA A 214 -7.37 -8.09 -18.52
N GLU A 215 -7.12 -9.15 -19.28
CA GLU A 215 -6.07 -9.23 -20.30
C GLU A 215 -6.32 -8.24 -21.44
N GLN A 216 -7.56 -8.17 -21.93
CA GLN A 216 -7.93 -7.33 -23.06
C GLN A 216 -7.93 -5.83 -22.71
N ARG A 217 -8.41 -5.47 -21.52
CA ARG A 217 -8.73 -4.06 -21.18
C ARG A 217 -7.98 -3.53 -19.96
N GLY A 218 -7.30 -4.37 -19.18
CA GLY A 218 -6.67 -3.97 -17.91
C GLY A 218 -5.64 -2.85 -18.04
N ALA A 219 -4.86 -2.83 -19.13
CA ALA A 219 -3.88 -1.77 -19.40
C ALA A 219 -4.53 -0.40 -19.68
N MET A 220 -5.79 -0.39 -20.16
CA MET A 220 -6.54 0.83 -20.46
C MET A 220 -7.22 1.42 -19.21
N ALA A 221 -7.52 0.59 -18.21
CA ALA A 221 -8.23 1.01 -17.00
C ALA A 221 -7.54 2.18 -16.28
N GLU A 222 -6.21 2.13 -16.11
CA GLU A 222 -5.45 3.24 -15.48
C GLU A 222 -5.55 4.54 -16.30
N GLN A 223 -5.42 4.45 -17.63
CA GLN A 223 -5.41 5.61 -18.51
C GLN A 223 -6.78 6.31 -18.51
N VAL A 224 -7.85 5.52 -18.56
CA VAL A 224 -9.24 5.98 -18.50
C VAL A 224 -9.53 6.64 -17.15
N LEU A 225 -9.11 6.02 -16.04
CA LEU A 225 -9.26 6.61 -14.71
C LEU A 225 -8.45 7.90 -14.55
N ARG A 226 -7.24 7.96 -15.13
CA ARG A 226 -6.44 9.18 -15.16
C ARG A 226 -7.15 10.30 -15.89
N ALA A 227 -7.66 10.04 -17.09
CA ALA A 227 -8.43 11.01 -17.87
C ALA A 227 -9.64 11.52 -17.07
N ALA A 228 -10.38 10.62 -16.40
CA ALA A 228 -11.56 10.98 -15.60
C ALA A 228 -11.23 11.88 -14.40
N TYR A 229 -10.22 11.54 -13.60
CA TYR A 229 -9.85 12.33 -12.41
C TYR A 229 -9.08 13.61 -12.74
N GLU A 230 -8.20 13.57 -13.74
CA GLU A 230 -7.29 14.68 -14.08
C GLU A 230 -7.89 15.60 -15.18
N ARG A 231 -9.13 15.33 -15.63
CA ARG A 231 -9.80 16.03 -16.73
C ARG A 231 -8.96 16.06 -18.01
N GLY A 232 -8.24 14.96 -18.27
CA GLY A 232 -7.37 14.78 -19.42
C GLY A 232 -8.11 14.23 -20.64
N GLU A 233 -7.37 14.07 -21.74
CA GLU A 233 -7.90 13.44 -22.95
C GLU A 233 -8.16 11.94 -22.73
N TRP A 234 -9.27 11.44 -23.28
CA TRP A 234 -9.56 10.01 -23.28
C TRP A 234 -8.53 9.25 -24.13
N PRO A 235 -8.06 8.06 -23.70
CA PRO A 235 -7.10 7.30 -24.47
C PRO A 235 -7.70 6.84 -25.81
N SER A 236 -6.87 6.82 -26.86
CA SER A 236 -7.28 6.39 -28.20
C SER A 236 -7.91 5.00 -28.17
N GLY A 237 -9.08 4.85 -28.80
CA GLY A 237 -9.82 3.60 -28.86
C GLY A 237 -10.72 3.33 -27.64
N PHE A 238 -10.72 4.19 -26.62
CA PHE A 238 -11.71 4.11 -25.56
C PHE A 238 -13.08 4.53 -26.08
N GLN A 239 -14.05 3.63 -25.92
CA GLN A 239 -15.47 3.87 -26.18
C GLN A 239 -16.21 3.48 -24.91
N GLY A 240 -16.74 4.44 -24.17
CA GLY A 240 -17.37 4.17 -22.88
C GLY A 240 -17.40 5.37 -21.95
N GLN A 241 -17.62 5.11 -20.67
CA GLN A 241 -17.78 6.13 -19.64
C GLN A 241 -17.19 5.70 -18.30
N VAL A 242 -16.77 6.67 -17.49
CA VAL A 242 -16.40 6.46 -16.08
C VAL A 242 -17.47 7.11 -15.22
N TYR A 243 -17.94 6.39 -14.22
CA TYR A 243 -18.87 6.89 -13.22
C TYR A 243 -18.13 6.96 -11.88
N LEU A 244 -17.78 8.16 -11.46
CA LEU A 244 -17.04 8.43 -10.23
C LEU A 244 -17.95 8.27 -9.01
N PRO A 245 -17.42 8.18 -7.78
CA PRO A 245 -18.25 8.01 -6.59
C PRO A 245 -19.35 9.06 -6.41
N VAL A 246 -19.11 10.29 -6.86
CA VAL A 246 -20.11 11.38 -6.85
C VAL A 246 -21.32 11.10 -7.76
N ASP A 247 -21.15 10.29 -8.81
CA ASP A 247 -22.21 9.90 -9.74
C ASP A 247 -23.05 8.72 -9.22
N CYS A 248 -22.57 8.05 -8.16
CA CYS A 248 -23.18 6.86 -7.57
C CYS A 248 -24.36 7.16 -6.62
N HIS A 249 -24.73 8.43 -6.47
CA HIS A 249 -25.85 8.90 -5.65
C HIS A 249 -27.09 9.26 -6.48
#